data_AF-A0A1J4TY95-F1
#
_entry.id   AF-A0A1J4TY95-F1
#
_cell.length_a   1.000
_cell.length_b   1.000
_cell.length_c   1.000
_cell.angle_alpha   90.00
_cell.angle_beta   90.00
_cell.angle_gamma   90.00
#
_symmetry.space_group_name_H-M   'P 1'
#
loop_
_entity.id
_entity.type
_entity.pdbx_description
1 polymer ?
#
loop_
_entity_poly.entity_id
_entity_poly.type
_entity_poly.pdbx_seq_one_letter_code
_entity_poly.pdbx_strand_id
1 'polypeptide(L)'
;MGVKSYLDANFDFEIVDEFLDHYSMMVDSMEMMIIDLSKPALHEKSINELFRVFHNIKSASGYLKIIPMQKLSAFVEDELEILRSSDKPITNETINWLLAISDMFAQWLEDIKNDRELSKIQYALLKIPDLDK
;
A
#
# COMPACT_ATOMS: atom_id res chain seq x y z
N MET A 1 1.00 -22.55 8.08
CA MET A 1 -0.32 -22.24 7.50
C MET A 1 -0.19 -20.86 6.90
N GLY A 2 -0.44 -20.70 5.60
CA GLY A 2 -0.30 -19.40 4.96
C GLY A 2 -1.45 -18.45 5.28
N VAL A 3 -1.37 -17.26 4.68
CA VAL A 3 -2.34 -16.19 4.92
C VAL A 3 -3.70 -16.55 4.35
N LYS A 4 -3.80 -17.16 3.15
CA LYS A 4 -5.10 -17.49 2.55
C LYS A 4 -5.84 -18.54 3.36
N SER A 5 -5.16 -19.60 3.78
CA SER A 5 -5.70 -20.61 4.69
C SER A 5 -6.16 -20.00 6.02
N TYR A 6 -5.41 -19.04 6.57
CA TYR A 6 -5.85 -18.31 7.76
C TYR A 6 -7.14 -17.52 7.50
N LEU A 7 -7.22 -16.78 6.39
CA LEU A 7 -8.39 -15.98 6.05
C LEU A 7 -9.63 -16.85 5.86
N ASP A 8 -9.52 -17.90 5.04
CA ASP A 8 -10.63 -18.83 4.75
C ASP A 8 -11.13 -19.58 6.00
N ALA A 9 -10.28 -19.76 7.00
CA ALA A 9 -10.65 -20.41 8.27
C ALA A 9 -11.33 -19.47 9.28
N ASN A 10 -11.21 -18.15 9.11
CA ASN A 10 -11.63 -17.17 10.12
C ASN A 10 -12.67 -16.15 9.62
N PHE A 11 -12.91 -16.07 8.31
CA PHE A 11 -13.80 -15.10 7.69
C PHE A 11 -14.68 -15.76 6.62
N ASP A 12 -15.81 -15.14 6.31
CA ASP A 12 -16.71 -15.61 5.26
C ASP A 12 -16.03 -15.52 3.89
N PHE A 13 -16.29 -16.53 3.04
CA PHE A 13 -15.71 -16.61 1.70
C PHE A 13 -15.93 -15.33 0.88
N GLU A 14 -17.14 -14.77 0.89
CA GLU A 14 -17.48 -13.56 0.14
C GLU A 14 -16.61 -12.36 0.57
N ILE A 15 -16.32 -12.23 1.86
CA ILE A 15 -15.47 -11.15 2.39
C ILE A 15 -14.03 -11.33 1.94
N VAL A 16 -13.53 -12.57 1.98
CA VAL A 16 -12.16 -12.88 1.55
C VAL A 16 -12.02 -12.64 0.05
N ASP A 17 -12.98 -13.08 -0.75
CA ASP A 17 -12.99 -12.92 -2.21
C ASP A 17 -13.03 -11.44 -2.61
N GLU A 18 -13.96 -10.66 -2.04
CA GLU A 18 -14.07 -9.22 -2.27
C GLU A 18 -12.78 -8.48 -1.88
N PHE A 19 -12.18 -8.84 -0.74
CA PHE A 19 -10.90 -8.26 -0.33
C PHE A 19 -9.80 -8.52 -1.36
N LEU A 20 -9.66 -9.77 -1.83
CA LEU A 20 -8.61 -10.14 -2.75
C LEU A 20 -8.77 -9.47 -4.12
N ASP A 21 -10.01 -9.37 -4.61
CA ASP A 21 -10.34 -8.69 -5.86
C ASP A 21 -10.00 -7.20 -5.78
N HIS A 22 -10.49 -6.52 -4.74
CA HIS A 22 -10.19 -5.10 -4.51
C HIS A 22 -8.70 -4.86 -4.29
N TYR A 23 -8.04 -5.73 -3.53
CA TYR A 23 -6.61 -5.62 -3.28
C TYR A 23 -5.80 -5.78 -4.56
N SER A 24 -6.14 -6.74 -5.43
CA SER A 24 -5.48 -6.91 -6.73
C SER A 24 -5.64 -5.66 -7.59
N MET A 25 -6.85 -5.11 -7.70
CA MET A 25 -7.10 -3.89 -8.49
C MET A 25 -6.30 -2.67 -7.98
N MET A 26 -6.18 -2.53 -6.65
CA MET A 26 -5.40 -1.46 -6.04
C MET A 26 -3.90 -1.62 -6.34
N VAL A 27 -3.36 -2.84 -6.20
CA VAL A 27 -1.95 -3.13 -6.51
C VAL A 27 -1.65 -2.85 -7.99
N ASP A 28 -2.51 -3.30 -8.91
CA ASP A 28 -2.30 -3.16 -10.36
C ASP A 28 -2.25 -1.69 -10.82
N SER A 29 -2.92 -0.79 -10.10
CA SER A 29 -3.00 0.63 -10.44
C SER A 29 -2.03 1.51 -9.65
N MET A 30 -1.47 1.01 -8.54
CA MET A 30 -0.66 1.79 -7.60
C MET A 30 0.59 2.38 -8.25
N GLU A 31 1.33 1.58 -9.02
CA GLU A 31 2.57 2.01 -9.67
C GLU A 31 2.33 3.18 -10.62
N MET A 32 1.27 3.12 -11.44
CA MET A 32 0.92 4.19 -12.38
C MET A 32 0.59 5.49 -11.64
N MET A 33 -0.19 5.41 -10.55
CA MET A 33 -0.49 6.59 -9.72
C MET A 33 0.79 7.21 -9.15
N ILE A 34 1.74 6.38 -8.70
CA ILE A 34 3.01 6.85 -8.16
C ILE A 34 3.83 7.58 -9.24
N ILE A 35 3.93 7.02 -10.43
CA ILE A 35 4.64 7.67 -11.55
C ILE A 35 3.98 9.00 -11.93
N ASP A 36 2.65 9.06 -11.90
CA ASP A 36 1.90 10.28 -12.24
C ASP A 36 2.08 11.42 -11.22
N LEU A 37 2.52 11.15 -9.99
CA LEU A 37 2.89 12.19 -9.02
C LEU A 37 4.01 13.12 -9.52
N SER A 38 4.89 12.61 -10.39
CA SER A 38 5.99 13.40 -10.98
C SER A 38 5.50 14.39 -12.05
N LYS A 39 4.25 14.27 -12.51
CA LYS A 39 3.66 15.11 -13.56
C LYS A 39 2.84 16.22 -12.90
N PRO A 40 3.22 17.51 -13.02
CA PRO A 40 2.52 18.60 -12.35
C PRO A 40 1.01 18.65 -12.63
N ALA A 41 0.59 18.30 -13.85
CA ALA A 41 -0.83 18.28 -14.23
C ALA A 41 -1.66 17.14 -13.62
N LEU A 42 -1.01 16.09 -13.11
CA LEU A 42 -1.66 14.92 -12.52
C LEU A 42 -1.39 14.77 -11.02
N HIS A 43 -0.48 15.57 -10.45
CA HIS A 43 -0.01 15.46 -9.08
C HIS A 43 -1.15 15.41 -8.06
N GLU A 44 -2.02 16.43 -8.05
CA GLU A 44 -3.11 16.55 -7.06
C GLU A 44 -4.10 15.37 -7.15
N LYS A 45 -4.43 14.93 -8.37
CA LYS A 45 -5.30 13.77 -8.57
C LYS A 45 -4.63 12.50 -8.03
N SER A 46 -3.38 12.27 -8.43
CA SER A 46 -2.65 11.03 -8.14
C SER A 46 -2.38 10.87 -6.65
N ILE A 47 -2.03 11.95 -5.94
CA ILE A 47 -1.79 11.88 -4.49
C ILE A 47 -3.08 11.57 -3.71
N ASN A 48 -4.21 12.14 -4.13
CA ASN A 48 -5.50 11.87 -3.51
C ASN A 48 -6.00 10.44 -3.79
N GLU A 49 -5.78 9.92 -4.99
CA GLU A 49 -6.10 8.53 -5.34
C GLU A 49 -5.22 7.55 -4.55
N LEU A 50 -3.91 7.81 -4.47
CA LEU A 50 -2.98 6.98 -3.72
C LEU A 50 -3.29 6.97 -2.22
N PHE A 51 -3.64 8.13 -1.64
CA PHE A 51 -4.11 8.21 -0.25
C PHE A 51 -5.32 7.31 0.01
N ARG A 52 -6.32 7.32 -0.90
CA ARG A 52 -7.50 6.44 -0.78
C ARG A 52 -7.14 4.96 -0.90
N VAL A 53 -6.20 4.61 -1.76
CA VAL A 53 -5.71 3.23 -1.89
C VAL A 53 -5.14 2.74 -0.55
N PHE A 54 -4.21 3.50 0.06
CA PHE A 54 -3.63 3.10 1.34
C PHE A 54 -4.64 3.11 2.49
N HIS A 55 -5.59 4.06 2.49
CA HIS A 55 -6.69 4.08 3.45
C HIS A 55 -7.57 2.82 3.38
N ASN A 56 -7.91 2.39 2.17
CA ASN A 56 -8.70 1.18 1.94
C ASN A 56 -7.93 -0.07 2.37
N ILE A 57 -6.65 -0.18 2.00
CA ILE A 57 -5.80 -1.31 2.39
C ILE A 57 -5.65 -1.36 3.92
N LYS A 58 -5.42 -0.22 4.59
CA LYS A 58 -5.34 -0.13 6.06
C LYS A 58 -6.60 -0.67 6.72
N SER A 59 -7.76 -0.21 6.25
CA SER A 59 -9.05 -0.57 6.84
C SER A 59 -9.35 -2.05 6.64
N ALA A 60 -9.19 -2.56 5.41
CA ALA A 60 -9.45 -3.97 5.09
C ALA A 60 -8.47 -4.92 5.80
N SER A 61 -7.17 -4.63 5.78
CA SER A 61 -6.16 -5.44 6.47
C SER A 61 -6.30 -5.39 7.99
N GLY A 62 -6.78 -4.27 8.55
CA GLY A 62 -7.12 -4.17 9.97
C GLY A 62 -8.31 -5.06 10.35
N TYR A 63 -9.36 -5.06 9.53
CA TYR A 63 -10.52 -5.94 9.71
C TYR A 63 -10.12 -7.43 9.64
N LEU A 64 -9.33 -7.79 8.62
CA LEU A 64 -8.85 -9.16 8.40
C LEU A 64 -7.68 -9.58 9.31
N LYS A 65 -7.23 -8.69 10.20
CA LYS A 65 -6.12 -8.90 11.14
C LYS A 65 -4.79 -9.26 10.45
N ILE A 66 -4.56 -8.74 9.25
CA ILE A 66 -3.29 -8.84 8.52
C ILE A 66 -2.35 -7.73 9.02
N ILE A 67 -1.86 -7.89 10.25
CA ILE A 67 -1.17 -6.84 11.01
C ILE A 67 0.01 -6.17 10.28
N PRO A 68 0.92 -6.90 9.58
CA PRO A 68 2.00 -6.26 8.84
C PRO A 68 1.49 -5.29 7.78
N MET A 69 0.45 -5.70 7.04
CA MET A 69 -0.16 -4.91 5.98
C MET A 69 -0.88 -3.68 6.53
N GLN A 70 -1.62 -3.83 7.63
CA GLN A 70 -2.27 -2.72 8.31
C GLN A 70 -1.26 -1.67 8.77
N LYS A 71 -0.14 -2.10 9.35
CA LYS A 71 0.87 -1.17 9.87
C LYS A 71 1.60 -0.42 8.76
N LEU A 72 1.99 -1.12 7.69
CA LEU A 72 2.69 -0.47 6.57
C LEU A 72 1.77 0.49 5.82
N SER A 73 0.52 0.10 5.56
CA SER A 73 -0.45 0.99 4.90
C SER A 73 -0.78 2.22 5.74
N ALA A 74 -0.94 2.09 7.05
CA ALA A 74 -1.12 3.23 7.95
C ALA A 74 0.09 4.19 7.91
N PHE A 75 1.31 3.64 7.97
CA PHE A 75 2.52 4.43 7.87
C PHE A 75 2.61 5.22 6.56
N VAL A 76 2.30 4.59 5.43
CA VAL A 76 2.33 5.26 4.12
C VAL A 76 1.20 6.28 3.98
N GLU A 77 0.01 6.01 4.51
CA GLU A 77 -1.11 6.95 4.52
C GLU A 77 -0.76 8.24 5.29
N ASP A 78 -0.12 8.12 6.45
CA ASP A 78 0.33 9.28 7.24
C ASP A 78 1.34 10.14 6.45
N GLU A 79 2.29 9.52 5.73
CA GLU A 79 3.25 10.25 4.90
C GLU A 79 2.59 10.91 3.68
N LEU A 80 1.62 10.24 3.05
CA LEU A 80 0.84 10.82 1.95
C LEU A 80 -0.01 12.01 2.39
N GLU A 81 -0.53 11.99 3.62
CA GLU A 81 -1.26 13.13 4.19
C GLU A 81 -0.36 14.38 4.32
N ILE A 82 0.89 14.18 4.76
CA ILE A 82 1.90 15.25 4.84
C ILE A 82 2.23 15.77 3.44
N LEU A 83 2.49 14.88 2.49
CA LEU A 83 2.80 15.25 1.11
C LEU A 83 1.64 16.01 0.45
N ARG A 84 0.39 15.60 0.70
CA ARG A 84 -0.81 16.28 0.17
C ARG A 84 -0.99 17.69 0.72
N SER A 85 -0.57 17.90 1.98
CA SER A 85 -0.66 19.19 2.66
C SER A 85 0.54 20.10 2.37
N SER A 86 1.52 19.62 1.59
CA SER A 86 2.76 20.32 1.27
C SER A 86 2.67 20.97 -0.11
N ASP A 87 3.08 22.24 -0.21
CA ASP A 87 3.25 22.93 -1.49
C ASP A 87 4.59 22.58 -2.18
N LYS A 88 5.39 21.69 -1.58
CA LYS A 88 6.69 21.30 -2.14
C LYS A 88 6.51 20.29 -3.28
N PRO A 89 7.27 20.44 -4.39
CA PRO A 89 7.34 19.41 -5.42
C PRO A 89 7.80 18.07 -4.82
N ILE A 90 7.18 16.97 -5.25
CA ILE A 90 7.62 15.63 -4.88
C ILE A 90 9.02 15.34 -5.45
N THR A 91 9.89 14.74 -4.65
CA THR A 91 11.26 14.40 -5.05
C THR A 91 11.32 13.02 -5.71
N ASN A 92 12.32 12.79 -6.55
CA ASN A 92 12.56 11.46 -7.12
C ASN A 92 12.86 10.41 -6.05
N GLU A 93 13.42 10.82 -4.90
CA GLU A 93 13.66 9.92 -3.77
C GLU A 93 12.34 9.43 -3.17
N THR A 94 11.37 10.34 -2.98
CA THR A 94 10.01 10.00 -2.53
C THR A 94 9.29 9.10 -3.54
N ILE A 95 9.40 9.37 -4.84
CA ILE A 95 8.83 8.52 -5.88
C ILE A 95 9.41 7.10 -5.81
N ASN A 96 10.73 6.96 -5.75
CA ASN A 96 11.39 5.65 -5.67
C ASN A 96 11.01 4.88 -4.41
N TRP A 97 10.87 5.57 -3.27
CA TRP A 97 10.40 4.95 -2.05
C TRP A 97 8.97 4.44 -2.18
N LEU A 98 8.05 5.24 -2.75
CA LEU A 98 6.67 4.80 -3.01
C LEU A 98 6.62 3.62 -3.98
N LEU A 99 7.48 3.58 -5.00
CA LEU A 99 7.59 2.42 -5.90
C LEU A 99 8.04 1.16 -5.14
N ALA A 100 9.04 1.28 -4.27
CA ALA A 100 9.48 0.15 -3.44
C ALA A 100 8.40 -0.29 -2.42
N ILE A 101 7.55 0.63 -1.97
CA ILE A 101 6.34 0.30 -1.21
C ILE A 101 5.37 -0.49 -2.08
N SER A 102 5.08 -0.01 -3.31
CA SER A 102 4.22 -0.72 -4.27
C SER A 102 4.68 -2.16 -4.51
N ASP A 103 5.99 -2.36 -4.71
CA ASP A 103 6.60 -3.69 -4.86
C ASP A 103 6.34 -4.59 -3.64
N MET A 104 6.38 -4.04 -2.42
CA MET A 104 6.08 -4.79 -1.19
C MET A 104 4.62 -5.26 -1.15
N PHE A 105 3.68 -4.41 -1.55
CA PHE A 105 2.26 -4.79 -1.62
C PHE A 105 2.00 -5.80 -2.74
N ALA A 106 2.68 -5.67 -3.90
CA ALA A 106 2.63 -6.69 -4.95
C ALA A 106 3.19 -8.04 -4.48
N GLN A 107 4.30 -8.05 -3.74
CA GLN A 107 4.86 -9.27 -3.16
C GLN A 107 3.87 -9.92 -2.17
N TRP A 108 3.19 -9.13 -1.34
CA TRP A 108 2.17 -9.66 -0.44
C TRP A 108 0.95 -10.22 -1.16
N LEU A 109 0.54 -9.63 -2.30
CA LEU A 109 -0.52 -10.20 -3.13
C LEU A 109 -0.13 -11.61 -3.60
N GLU A 110 1.11 -11.77 -4.06
CA GLU A 110 1.64 -13.08 -4.46
C GLU A 110 1.75 -14.05 -3.28
N ASP A 111 2.18 -13.58 -2.10
CA ASP A 111 2.25 -14.42 -0.91
C ASP A 111 0.86 -14.93 -0.51
N ILE A 112 -0.17 -14.07 -0.56
CA ILE A 112 -1.55 -14.47 -0.25
C ILE A 112 -2.09 -15.44 -1.32
N LYS A 113 -1.92 -15.15 -2.61
CA LYS A 113 -2.36 -16.02 -3.71
C LYS A 113 -1.75 -17.43 -3.63
N ASN A 114 -0.49 -17.51 -3.19
CA ASN A 114 0.23 -18.79 -3.06
C ASN A 114 0.11 -19.43 -1.67
N ASP A 115 -0.78 -18.92 -0.80
CA ASP A 115 -0.96 -19.35 0.59
C ASP A 115 0.37 -19.48 1.36
N ARG A 116 1.19 -18.44 1.28
CA ARG A 116 2.45 -18.30 2.02
C ARG A 116 2.24 -17.42 3.24
N GLU A 117 3.21 -17.46 4.16
CA GLU A 117 3.34 -16.41 5.16
C GLU A 117 3.75 -15.10 4.46
N LEU A 118 3.29 -13.97 4.99
CA LEU A 118 3.68 -12.67 4.45
C LEU A 118 5.20 -12.46 4.56
N SER A 119 5.81 -12.08 3.45
CA SER A 119 7.19 -11.61 3.40
C SER A 119 7.41 -10.45 4.39
N LYS A 120 8.59 -10.41 4.99
CA LYS A 120 8.92 -9.38 5.99
C LYS A 120 9.10 -8.02 5.33
N ILE A 121 8.63 -6.97 6.00
CA ILE A 121 8.85 -5.59 5.58
C ILE A 121 10.36 -5.33 5.55
N GLN A 122 10.85 -4.83 4.42
CA GLN A 122 12.26 -4.47 4.27
C GLN A 122 12.55 -3.21 5.11
N TYR A 123 13.64 -3.23 5.87
CA TYR A 123 14.00 -2.10 6.75
C TYR A 123 14.14 -0.76 6.00
N ALA A 124 14.55 -0.80 4.73
CA ALA A 124 14.65 0.39 3.89
C ALA A 124 13.31 1.12 3.71
N LEU A 125 12.18 0.39 3.73
CA LEU A 125 10.84 0.96 3.57
C LEU A 125 10.40 1.78 4.80
N LEU A 126 11.01 1.55 5.95
CA LEU A 126 10.73 2.28 7.19
C LEU A 126 11.54 3.58 7.31
N LYS A 127 12.38 3.88 6.31
CA LYS A 127 13.13 5.14 6.22
C LYS A 127 12.41 6.05 5.25
N ILE A 128 11.79 7.11 5.79
CA ILE A 128 11.11 8.12 4.99
C ILE A 128 12.17 8.94 4.25
N PRO A 129 12.04 9.14 2.92
CA PRO A 129 12.82 10.11 2.16
C PRO A 129 12.62 11.53 2.68
N ASP A 130 13.56 12.43 2.40
CA ASP A 130 13.44 13.86 2.77
C ASP A 130 13.21 14.12 4.27
N LEU A 131 13.88 13.36 5.14
CA LEU A 131 13.98 13.65 6.58
C LEU A 131 14.86 14.89 6.85
N ASP A 132 14.40 16.05 6.40
CA ASP A 132 14.70 17.35 7.01
C ASP A 132 13.39 17.88 7.60
N LYS A 133 13.03 17.38 8.79
CA LYS A 133 12.16 18.11 9.71
C LYS A 133 13.00 19.08 10.53
#